data_AF-A0A6P0VQJ2-F1
#
_entry.id   AF-A0A6P0VQJ2-F1
#
_cell.length_a   1.000
_cell.length_b   1.000
_cell.length_c   1.000
_cell.angle_alpha   90.00
_cell.angle_beta   90.00
_cell.angle_gamma   90.00
#
_symmetry.space_group_name_H-M   'P 1'
#
loop_
_entity.id
_entity.type
_entity.pdbx_description
1 polymer ?
#
loop_
_entity_poly.entity_id
_entity_poly.type
_entity_poly.pdbx_seq_one_letter_code
_entity_poly.pdbx_strand_id
1 'polypeptide(L)' 'MKLLVSNDDGIFSMGVRSLADALAEVGHEVTVVCPNRERSATGHGLTLHEPIRA' A
#
# COMPACT_ATOMS: atom_id res chain seq x y z
N MET A 1 -5.49 -17.17 -2.33
CA MET A 1 -5.19 -16.67 -0.97
C MET A 1 -5.64 -15.23 -0.88
N LYS A 2 -5.75 -14.66 0.33
CA LYS A 2 -6.03 -13.23 0.54
C LYS A 2 -4.71 -12.51 0.84
N LEU A 3 -4.37 -11.49 0.05
CA LEU A 3 -3.11 -10.76 0.13
C LEU A 3 -3.36 -9.27 0.37
N LEU A 4 -2.58 -8.67 1.27
CA LEU A 4 -2.54 -7.21 1.47
C LEU A 4 -1.21 -6.69 0.92
N VAL A 5 -1.29 -5.73 0.01
CA VAL A 5 -0.11 -5.07 -0.60
C VAL A 5 -0.06 -3.61 -0.15
N SER A 6 1.12 -3.15 0.24
CA SER A 6 1.40 -1.77 0.64
C SER A 6 2.78 -1.33 0.14
N ASN A 7 2.98 -0.02 0.04
CA ASN A 7 4.28 0.62 -0.22
C ASN A 7 4.32 2.00 0.45
N ASP A 8 5.51 2.61 0.47
CA ASP A 8 5.71 3.96 1.02
C ASP A 8 5.64 5.05 -0.05
N ASP A 9 5.78 4.72 -1.34
CA ASP A 9 5.71 5.71 -2.44
C ASP A 9 4.27 6.23 -2.67
N GLY A 10 3.28 5.48 -2.20
CA GLY A 10 1.86 5.83 -2.23
C GLY A 10 1.05 5.07 -3.28
N ILE A 11 -0.28 5.21 -3.17
CA ILE A 11 -1.29 4.43 -3.92
C ILE A 11 -1.25 4.63 -5.44
N PHE A 12 -0.66 5.74 -5.89
CA PHE A 12 -0.54 6.08 -7.32
C PHE A 12 0.80 5.62 -7.93
N SER A 13 1.64 4.89 -7.17
CA SER A 13 2.89 4.37 -7.70
C SER A 13 2.64 3.26 -8.73
N MET A 14 3.46 3.21 -9.78
CA MET A 14 3.35 2.15 -10.79
C MET A 14 3.73 0.79 -10.20
N GLY A 15 4.68 0.75 -9.26
CA GLY A 15 5.18 -0.50 -8.69
C GLY A 15 4.12 -1.28 -7.93
N VAL A 16 3.34 -0.61 -7.07
CA VAL A 16 2.29 -1.28 -6.29
C VAL A 16 1.17 -1.81 -7.20
N ARG A 17 0.86 -1.06 -8.26
CA ARG A 17 -0.14 -1.46 -9.24
C ARG A 17 0.32 -2.69 -10.03
N SER A 18 1.53 -2.68 -10.57
CA SER A 18 2.07 -3.82 -11.32
C SER A 18 2.15 -5.09 -10.47
N LEU A 19 2.50 -4.97 -9.18
CA LEU A 19 2.52 -6.11 -8.26
C LEU A 19 1.11 -6.64 -7.97
N ALA A 20 0.16 -5.74 -7.68
CA ALA A 20 -1.22 -6.14 -7.40
C ALA A 20 -1.87 -6.82 -8.60
N ASP A 21 -1.67 -6.29 -9.81
CA ASP A 21 -2.18 -6.85 -11.06
C ASP A 21 -1.60 -8.25 -11.29
N ALA A 22 -0.29 -8.43 -11.16
CA ALA A 22 0.37 -9.74 -11.33
C ALA A 22 -0.12 -10.78 -10.30
N LEU A 23 -0.32 -10.38 -9.04
CA LEU A 23 -0.84 -11.29 -8.00
C LEU A 23 -2.31 -11.66 -8.25
N ALA A 24 -3.11 -10.73 -8.75
CA ALA A 24 -4.50 -10.98 -9.11
C ALA A 24 -4.60 -11.93 -10.31
N GLU A 25 -3.75 -11.79 -11.33
CA GLU A 25 -3.70 -12.67 -12.51
C GLU A 25 -3.43 -14.14 -12.14
N VAL A 26 -2.64 -14.38 -11.09
CA VAL A 26 -2.35 -15.74 -10.59
C VAL A 26 -3.49 -16.31 -9.71
N GLY A 27 -4.59 -15.57 -9.55
CA GLY A 27 -5.81 -16.03 -8.87
C GLY A 27 -5.83 -15.75 -7.37
N HIS A 28 -5.11 -14.71 -6.90
CA HIS A 28 -5.20 -14.26 -5.52
C HIS A 28 -6.25 -13.14 -5.34
N GLU A 29 -6.88 -13.10 -4.17
CA GLU A 29 -7.72 -11.98 -3.73
C GLU A 29 -6.77 -10.93 -3.15
N VAL A 30 -6.59 -9.80 -3.84
CA VAL A 30 -5.61 -8.77 -3.49
C VAL A 30 -6.31 -7.51 -3.01
N THR A 31 -5.90 -7.01 -1.84
CA THR A 31 -6.28 -5.71 -1.29
C THR A 31 -5.04 -4.82 -1.26
N VAL A 32 -5.16 -3.58 -1.73
CA VAL A 32 -4.06 -2.60 -1.71
C VAL A 32 -4.38 -1.49 -0.73
N VAL A 33 -3.45 -1.19 0.17
CA VAL A 33 -3.53 -0.06 1.11
C VAL A 33 -2.19 0.64 1.12
N CYS A 34 -2.16 1.89 0.67
CA CYS A 34 -0.93 2.69 0.59
C CYS A 34 -1.22 4.14 1.02
N PRO A 35 -0.20 4.91 1.41
CA PRO A 35 -0.32 6.35 1.63
C PRO A 35 -0.88 7.07 0.38
N ASN A 36 -1.56 8.20 0.59
CA ASN A 36 -2.02 9.03 -0.52
C ASN A 36 -0.89 9.82 -1.22
N ARG A 37 0.31 9.85 -0.62
CA ARG A 37 1.51 10.59 -1.06
C ARG A 37 2.76 9.84 -0.64
N GLU A 38 3.87 10.12 -1.30
CA GLU A 38 5.18 9.57 -0.95
C GLU A 38 5.54 9.85 0.52
N ARG A 39 5.90 8.77 1.22
CA ARG A 39 6.37 8.75 2.61
C ARG A 39 7.76 8.11 2.72
N SER A 40 8.45 7.92 1.60
CA SER A 40 9.85 7.51 1.58
C SER A 40 10.68 8.48 2.45
N ALA A 41 11.45 7.92 3.39
CA ALA A 41 12.25 8.63 4.40
C ALA A 41 11.47 9.39 5.51
N THR A 42 10.16 9.20 5.65
CA THR A 42 9.47 9.52 6.91
C THR A 42 9.68 8.40 7.92
N GLY A 43 9.77 8.71 9.22
CA GLY A 43 10.02 7.69 10.25
C GLY A 43 8.95 6.60 10.28
N HIS A 44 9.34 5.35 10.55
CA HIS A 44 8.46 4.17 10.62
C HIS A 44 7.65 4.08 11.93
N GLY A 45 7.34 5.23 12.52
CA GLY A 45 6.61 5.32 13.79
C GLY A 45 5.12 5.07 13.61
N LEU A 46 4.47 4.56 14.66
CA LEU A 46 3.01 4.48 14.71
C LEU A 46 2.44 5.87 15.01
N THR A 47 1.40 6.28 14.27
CA THR A 47 0.64 7.49 14.57
C THR A 47 -0.21 7.25 15.82
N LEU A 48 0.20 7.81 16.97
CA LEU A 48 -0.49 7.63 18.26
C LEU A 48 -1.32 8.84 18.72
N HIS A 49 -0.94 10.04 18.26
CA HIS A 49 -1.48 11.30 18.78
C HIS A 49 -2.41 12.03 17.81
N GLU A 50 -2.54 11.53 16.58
CA GLU A 50 -3.38 12.09 15.53
C GLU A 50 -4.32 11.02 14.97
N PRO A 51 -5.58 11.35 14.64
CA PRO A 51 -6.51 10.40 14.06
C PRO A 51 -6.14 10.07 12.60
N ILE A 52 -6.16 8.78 12.26
CA ILE A 52 -5.99 8.27 10.89
C ILE A 52 -7.29 8.49 10.11
N ARG A 53 -7.17 8.91 8.85
CA ARG A 53 -8.30 9.14 7.93
C ARG A 53 -8.25 8.13 6.78
N ALA A 54 -9.43 7.75 6.29
CA ALA A 54 -9.63 6.93 5.09
C ALA A 54 -9.95 7.84 3.89
#